data_AF-A0A088F0Z6-F1
#
_entry.id   AF-A0A088F0Z6-F1
#
_cell.length_a   1.000
_cell.length_b   1.000
_cell.length_c   1.000
_cell.angle_alpha   90.00
_cell.angle_beta   90.00
_cell.angle_gamma   90.00
#
_symmetry.space_group_name_H-M   'P 1'
#
loop_
_entity.id
_entity.type
_entity.pdbx_description
1 polymer ?
#
loop_
_entity_poly.entity_id
_entity_poly.type
_entity_poly.pdbx_seq_one_letter_code
_entity_poly.pdbx_strand_id
1 'polypeptide(L)' 'MENQTYNANQAIKAQKSYCEKSGDPHFAPTNGICYRCKNQIYFQINHGSYSTGISVEKATNQLITGCPHCHRSYCD' A
#
# COMPACT_ATOMS: atom_id res chain seq x y z
N MET A 1 -1.60 15.34 -14.80
CA MET A 1 -2.53 14.77 -13.82
C MET A 1 -2.08 13.37 -13.54
N GLU A 2 -1.58 13.09 -12.34
CA GLU A 2 -1.24 11.73 -11.94
C GLU A 2 -2.55 10.97 -11.72
N ASN A 3 -2.85 10.01 -12.59
CA ASN A 3 -4.01 9.14 -12.42
C ASN A 3 -3.71 8.18 -11.27
N GLN A 4 -4.32 8.45 -10.10
CA GLN A 4 -4.20 7.58 -8.94
C GLN A 4 -5.16 6.40 -9.05
N THR A 5 -4.62 5.20 -9.34
CA THR A 5 -5.43 3.98 -9.48
C THR A 5 -5.44 3.21 -8.16
N TYR A 6 -6.62 3.00 -7.58
CA TYR A 6 -6.79 2.22 -6.35
C TYR A 6 -7.32 0.83 -6.67
N ASN A 7 -6.41 -0.11 -6.88
CA ASN A 7 -6.74 -1.51 -7.12
C ASN A 7 -5.82 -2.42 -6.32
N ALA A 8 -6.36 -3.12 -5.33
CA ALA A 8 -5.57 -3.94 -4.42
C ALA A 8 -4.77 -5.04 -5.14
N ASN A 9 -5.38 -5.75 -6.09
CA ASN A 9 -4.69 -6.82 -6.79
C ASN A 9 -3.52 -6.31 -7.64
N GLN A 10 -3.70 -5.17 -8.31
CA GLN A 10 -2.63 -4.56 -9.08
C GLN A 10 -1.53 -3.99 -8.17
N ALA A 11 -1.91 -3.35 -7.07
CA ALA A 11 -0.96 -2.74 -6.15
C ALA A 11 -0.14 -3.79 -5.38
N ILE A 12 -0.73 -4.91 -4.97
CA ILE A 12 -0.01 -6.05 -4.38
C ILE A 12 1.06 -6.58 -5.35
N LYS A 13 0.68 -6.77 -6.62
CA LYS A 13 1.61 -7.24 -7.66
C LYS A 13 2.71 -6.21 -7.91
N ALA A 14 2.36 -4.93 -7.99
CA ALA A 14 3.31 -3.83 -8.17
C ALA A 14 4.33 -3.77 -7.01
N GLN A 15 3.86 -3.81 -5.76
CA GLN A 15 4.73 -3.79 -4.59
C GLN A 15 5.67 -4.99 -4.58
N LYS A 16 5.15 -6.18 -4.87
CA LYS A 16 5.96 -7.40 -4.97
C LYS A 16 7.09 -7.21 -5.99
N SER A 17 6.74 -6.79 -7.21
CA SER A 17 7.72 -6.56 -8.28
C SER A 17 8.70 -5.44 -7.97
N TYR A 18 8.28 -4.39 -7.25
CA TYR A 18 9.17 -3.32 -6.79
C TYR A 18 10.20 -3.85 -5.80
N CYS A 19 9.77 -4.56 -4.76
CA CYS A 19 10.66 -5.17 -3.76
C CYS A 19 11.63 -6.17 -4.41
N GLU A 20 11.16 -7.01 -5.33
CA GLU A 20 12.01 -7.97 -6.08
C GLU A 20 13.08 -7.27 -6.92
N LYS A 21 12.76 -6.14 -7.56
CA LYS A 21 13.71 -5.36 -8.37
C LYS A 21 14.69 -4.55 -7.52
N SER A 22 14.23 -4.00 -6.41
CA SER A 22 15.03 -3.16 -5.53
C SER A 22 15.94 -4.00 -4.60
N GLY A 23 15.57 -5.25 -4.35
CA GLY A 23 16.22 -6.11 -3.35
C GLY A 23 15.77 -5.82 -1.91
N ASP A 24 14.77 -4.94 -1.75
CA ASP A 24 14.20 -4.59 -0.45
C ASP A 24 13.26 -5.70 0.07
N PRO A 25 13.21 -5.91 1.40
CA PRO A 25 12.27 -6.84 2.00
C PRO A 25 10.81 -6.38 1.80
N HIS A 26 9.92 -7.34 1.53
CA HIS A 26 8.49 -7.08 1.36
C HIS A 26 7.82 -6.93 2.73
N PHE A 27 7.75 -5.69 3.23
CA PHE A 27 7.10 -5.39 4.52
C PHE A 27 5.57 -5.35 4.47
N ALA A 28 5.00 -4.88 3.36
CA ALA A 28 3.55 -4.80 3.21
C ALA A 28 2.89 -6.19 3.31
N PRO A 29 1.67 -6.30 3.86
CA PRO A 29 0.94 -7.55 3.89
C PRO A 29 0.71 -8.08 2.47
N THR A 30 0.99 -9.38 2.25
CA THR A 30 0.88 -10.04 0.93
C THR A 30 -0.53 -10.05 0.35
N ASN A 31 -1.55 -9.96 1.20
CA ASN A 31 -2.96 -9.81 0.81
C ASN A 31 -3.45 -8.35 0.85
N GLY A 32 -2.57 -7.41 1.17
CA GLY A 32 -2.87 -5.99 1.34
C GLY A 32 -3.73 -5.64 2.57
N ILE A 33 -4.08 -6.62 3.40
CA ILE A 33 -4.92 -6.39 4.58
C ILE A 33 -4.02 -6.10 5.79
N CYS A 34 -4.20 -4.92 6.39
CA CYS A 34 -3.46 -4.56 7.59
C CYS A 34 -3.80 -5.51 8.76
N TYR A 35 -2.79 -6.09 9.41
CA TYR A 35 -3.02 -6.99 10.55
C TYR A 35 -3.68 -6.29 11.75
N ARG A 36 -3.50 -4.96 11.88
CA ARG A 36 -4.01 -4.16 13.00
C ARG A 36 -5.44 -3.68 12.75
N CYS A 37 -5.66 -2.89 11.70
CA CYS A 37 -6.98 -2.30 11.45
C CYS A 37 -7.88 -3.13 10.54
N LYS A 38 -7.39 -4.25 9.98
CA LYS A 38 -8.11 -5.14 9.07
C LYS A 38 -8.63 -4.50 7.78
N ASN A 39 -8.19 -3.28 7.47
CA ASN A 39 -8.52 -2.59 6.23
C ASN A 39 -7.54 -2.95 5.11
N GLN A 40 -8.03 -2.88 3.88
CA GLN A 40 -7.26 -3.06 2.66
C GLN A 40 -6.44 -1.79 2.38
N ILE A 41 -5.11 -1.86 2.53
CA ILE A 41 -4.24 -0.68 2.48
C ILE A 41 -4.18 -0.01 1.11
N TYR A 42 -4.57 -0.73 0.05
CA TYR A 42 -4.58 -0.25 -1.33
C TYR A 42 -5.94 0.33 -1.75
N PHE A 43 -6.94 0.33 -0.86
CA PHE A 43 -8.21 0.98 -1.12
C PHE A 43 -8.16 2.43 -0.66
N GLN A 44 -8.78 3.30 -1.44
CA GLN A 44 -9.00 4.67 -1.02
C GLN A 44 -10.13 4.70 0.00
N ILE A 45 -9.85 5.22 1.20
CA ILE A 45 -10.85 5.52 2.21
C ILE A 45 -10.94 7.04 2.33
N ASN A 46 -12.13 7.58 2.08
CA ASN A 46 -12.41 9.01 2.22
C ASN A 46 -12.91 9.31 3.64
N HIS A 47 -12.22 10.21 4.33
CA HIS A 47 -12.58 10.71 5.68
C HIS A 47 -13.25 12.10 5.62
N GLY A 48 -13.71 12.52 4.44
CA GLY A 48 -14.30 13.84 4.21
C GLY A 48 -13.26 14.94 4.00
N SER A 49 -12.36 15.15 4.98
CA SER A 49 -11.31 16.18 4.91
C SER A 49 -10.01 15.71 4.23
N TYR A 50 -9.78 14.40 4.21
CA TYR A 50 -8.64 13.77 3.53
C TYR A 50 -9.00 12.34 3.08
N SER A 51 -8.17 11.80 2.20
CA SER A 51 -8.25 10.39 1.79
C SER A 51 -6.98 9.65 2.18
N THR A 52 -7.13 8.37 2.50
CA THR A 52 -6.04 7.45 2.81
C THR A 52 -6.08 6.27 1.86
N GLY A 53 -4.94 5.62 1.65
CA GLY A 53 -4.81 4.50 0.73
C GLY A 53 -3.52 4.61 -0.07
N ILE A 54 -3.09 3.47 -0.61
CA ILE A 54 -1.91 3.38 -1.47
C ILE A 54 -2.38 3.04 -2.87
N SER A 55 -2.12 3.93 -3.82
CA SER A 55 -2.41 3.68 -5.23
C SER A 55 -1.39 2.71 -5.84
N VAL A 56 -1.73 2.13 -7.00
CA VAL A 56 -0.83 1.24 -7.75
C VAL A 56 0.47 1.97 -8.11
N GLU A 57 0.40 3.25 -8.48
CA GLU A 57 1.57 4.05 -8.85
C GLU A 57 2.48 4.27 -7.63
N LYS A 58 1.90 4.49 -6.44
CA LYS A 58 2.69 4.60 -5.20
C LYS A 58 3.36 3.28 -4.84
N ALA A 59 2.63 2.16 -4.94
CA ALA A 59 3.18 0.81 -4.73
C ALA A 59 4.24 0.40 -5.78
N THR A 60 4.22 1.02 -6.96
CA THR A 60 5.21 0.77 -8.02
C THR A 60 6.51 1.53 -7.79
N ASN A 61 6.46 2.68 -7.11
CA ASN A 61 7.59 3.61 -7.01
C ASN A 61 8.16 3.75 -5.59
N GLN A 62 7.48 3.25 -4.56
CA GLN A 62 7.88 3.42 -3.17
C GLN A 62 7.74 2.14 -2.36
N LEU A 63 8.66 1.94 -1.41
CA LEU A 63 8.58 0.86 -0.44
C LEU A 63 7.46 1.14 0.57
N ILE A 64 6.47 0.25 0.64
CA ILE A 64 5.37 0.34 1.61
C ILE A 64 5.79 -0.34 2.90
N THR A 65 6.13 0.48 3.89
CA THR A 65 6.58 0.05 5.22
C THR A 65 5.52 0.22 6.30
N GLY A 66 4.32 0.72 5.98
CA GLY A 66 3.27 0.96 6.96
C GLY A 66 1.86 1.09 6.38
N CYS A 67 0.88 1.02 7.28
CA CYS A 67 -0.54 1.15 6.95
C CYS A 67 -0.97 2.62 6.79
N PRO A 68 -1.55 3.03 5.66
CA PRO A 68 -2.00 4.41 5.44
C PRO A 68 -3.23 4.79 6.26
N HIS A 69 -3.97 3.82 6.82
CA HIS A 69 -5.23 4.08 7.54
C HIS A 69 -5.05 4.19 9.05
N CYS A 70 -4.20 3.34 9.64
CA CYS A 70 -3.97 3.32 11.10
C CYS A 70 -2.53 3.68 11.50
N HIS A 71 -1.72 4.08 10.51
CA HIS A 71 -0.34 4.54 10.67
C HIS A 71 0.56 3.55 11.41
N ARG A 72 0.25 2.25 11.31
CA ARG A 72 1.05 1.18 11.91
C ARG A 72 2.20 0.80 10.98
N SER A 73 3.42 0.79 11.51
CA SER A 73 4.60 0.28 10.82
C SER A 73 4.58 -1.24 10.71
N TYR A 74 5.10 -1.73 9.58
CA TYR A 74 5.35 -3.14 9.26
C TYR A 74 6.83 -3.50 9.34
N CYS A 75 7.71 -2.49 9.30
CA CYS A 75 9.10 -2.61 9.68
C CYS A 75 9.18 -2.45 11.20
N ASP A 76 9.43 -3.56 11.89
CA ASP A 76 9.79 -3.64 13.32
C ASP A 76 11.11 -4.43 13.40
#